data_AF-A0A2V7KSH6-F1
#
_entry.id   AF-A0A2V7KSH6-F1
#
_cell.length_a   1.000
_cell.length_b   1.000
_cell.length_c   1.000
_cell.angle_alpha   90.00
_cell.angle_beta   90.00
_cell.angle_gamma   90.00
#
_symmetry.space_group_name_H-M   'P 1'
#
loop_
_entity.id
_entity.type
_entity.pdbx_description
1 polymer ?
#
loop_
_entity_poly.entity_id
_entity_poly.type
_entity_poly.pdbx_seq_one_letter_code
_entity_poly.pdbx_strand_id
1 'polypeptide(L)'
;MTIVTHVLATTLGVRALKLTGGDAVLAYVFGVGVDIDHAIKAPFYLRTVGRRRELGYYWRTSLQEPVALLWIIPLCFFLGTWIPALFFVIHLAMDYSVGYEKMPWYPYTPAVTQGFFVGVSDKTKEIALIVVLLCLNLLLFLAPL
;
A
#
# COMPACT_ATOMS: atom_id res chain seq x y z
N MET A 1 5.45 -2.05 -3.19
CA MET A 1 6.37 -0.89 -3.21
C MET A 1 7.10 -0.85 -1.87
N THR A 2 8.16 -0.08 -1.68
CA THR A 2 8.82 -0.02 -0.36
C THR A 2 7.98 0.77 0.65
N ILE A 3 8.27 0.61 1.94
CA ILE A 3 7.65 1.44 2.99
C ILE A 3 7.89 2.94 2.77
N VAL A 4 9.02 3.30 2.14
CA VAL A 4 9.38 4.71 1.90
C VAL A 4 8.39 5.35 0.93
N THR A 5 8.04 4.69 -0.18
CA THR A 5 7.05 5.20 -1.14
C THR A 5 5.66 5.28 -0.52
N HIS A 6 5.27 4.31 0.31
CA HIS A 6 4.01 4.36 1.05
C HIS A 6 3.93 5.56 2.00
N VAL A 7 5.00 5.82 2.76
CA VAL A 7 5.07 6.98 3.65
C VAL A 7 5.02 8.28 2.87
N LEU A 8 5.75 8.39 1.75
CA LEU A 8 5.75 9.59 0.91
C LEU A 8 4.37 9.87 0.28
N ALA A 9 3.70 8.84 -0.24
CA ALA A 9 2.36 8.96 -0.82
C ALA A 9 1.32 9.31 0.24
N THR A 10 1.39 8.68 1.40
CA THR A 10 0.50 8.97 2.53
C THR A 10 0.69 10.39 3.03
N THR A 11 1.95 10.81 3.21
CA THR A 11 2.28 12.18 3.65
C THR A 11 1.79 13.20 2.63
N LEU A 12 1.94 12.92 1.33
CA LEU A 12 1.42 13.78 0.27
C LEU A 12 -0.09 13.94 0.38
N GLY A 13 -0.83 12.83 0.50
CA GLY A 13 -2.28 12.82 0.63
C GLY A 13 -2.77 13.57 1.87
N VAL A 14 -2.14 13.33 3.02
CA VAL A 14 -2.43 14.01 4.29
C VAL A 14 -2.31 15.52 4.14
N ARG A 15 -1.24 15.98 3.49
CA ARG A 15 -0.99 17.41 3.29
C ARG A 15 -1.92 18.04 2.25
N ALA A 16 -2.12 17.36 1.12
CA ALA A 16 -3.01 17.83 0.05
C ALA A 16 -4.46 17.96 0.53
N LEU A 17 -4.92 17.07 1.41
CA LEU A 17 -6.27 17.07 1.97
C LEU A 17 -6.37 17.83 3.31
N LYS A 18 -5.26 18.44 3.78
CA LYS A 18 -5.18 19.17 5.05
C LYS A 18 -5.70 18.35 6.25
N LEU A 19 -5.44 17.05 6.26
CA LEU A 19 -5.88 16.15 7.32
C LEU A 19 -5.13 16.43 8.62
N THR A 20 -5.86 16.40 9.73
CA THR A 20 -5.31 16.63 11.08
C THR A 20 -5.90 15.65 12.07
N GLY A 21 -5.29 15.52 13.26
CA GLY A 21 -5.82 14.70 14.35
C GLY A 21 -6.07 13.24 13.93
N GLY A 22 -7.28 12.74 14.21
CA GLY A 22 -7.68 11.36 13.94
C GLY A 22 -7.62 10.97 12.46
N ASP A 23 -7.98 11.87 11.54
CA ASP A 23 -7.94 11.57 10.10
C ASP A 23 -6.51 11.36 9.60
N ALA A 24 -5.54 12.15 10.10
CA ALA A 24 -4.14 11.92 9.79
C ALA A 24 -3.67 10.55 10.31
N VAL A 25 -4.08 10.16 11.52
CA VAL A 25 -3.76 8.83 12.07
C VAL A 25 -4.36 7.72 11.21
N LEU A 26 -5.63 7.83 10.84
CA LEU A 26 -6.30 6.86 9.96
C LEU A 26 -5.60 6.76 8.61
N ALA A 27 -5.18 7.88 8.02
CA ALA A 27 -4.41 7.89 6.78
C ALA A 27 -3.10 7.09 6.89
N TYR A 28 -2.34 7.25 7.98
CA TYR A 28 -1.11 6.47 8.19
C TYR A 28 -1.37 5.00 8.53
N VAL A 29 -2.42 4.69 9.28
CA VAL A 29 -2.81 3.30 9.57
C VAL A 29 -3.16 2.56 8.28
N PHE A 30 -3.96 3.15 7.40
CA PHE A 30 -4.44 2.49 6.19
C PHE A 30 -3.53 2.64 4.97
N GLY A 31 -2.69 3.68 4.94
CA GLY A 31 -1.72 3.91 3.86
C GLY A 31 -0.35 3.26 4.08
N VAL A 32 0.00 2.97 5.34
CA VAL A 32 1.32 2.41 5.73
C VAL A 32 1.17 1.25 6.72
N GLY A 33 0.33 1.39 7.75
CA GLY A 33 0.22 0.41 8.83
C GLY A 33 -0.29 -0.97 8.40
N VAL A 34 -1.03 -1.06 7.29
CA VAL A 34 -1.50 -2.32 6.70
C VAL A 34 -0.36 -3.25 6.25
N ASP A 35 0.87 -2.76 6.14
CA ASP A 35 2.08 -3.55 5.85
C ASP A 35 2.75 -4.17 7.10
N ILE A 36 2.27 -3.92 8.32
CA ILE A 36 2.93 -4.41 9.54
C ILE A 36 3.02 -5.95 9.59
N ASP A 37 2.01 -6.64 9.07
CA ASP A 37 1.98 -8.08 8.92
C ASP A 37 3.12 -8.62 8.03
N HIS A 38 3.55 -7.87 7.02
CA HIS A 38 4.75 -8.19 6.24
C HIS A 38 6.03 -8.11 7.06
N ALA A 39 6.16 -7.09 7.92
CA ALA A 39 7.32 -6.97 8.79
C ALA A 39 7.44 -8.19 9.72
N ILE A 40 6.30 -8.74 10.14
CA ILE A 40 6.23 -9.97 10.95
C ILE A 40 6.54 -11.22 10.12
N LYS A 41 6.02 -11.32 8.88
CA LYS A 41 6.19 -12.49 8.00
C LYS A 41 7.53 -12.56 7.26
N ALA A 42 8.16 -11.42 6.99
CA ALA A 42 9.40 -11.35 6.21
C ALA A 42 10.55 -12.20 6.77
N PRO A 43 10.79 -12.26 8.10
CA PRO A 43 11.80 -13.17 8.66
C PRO A 43 11.51 -14.64 8.38
N PHE A 44 10.24 -15.05 8.36
CA PHE A 44 9.84 -16.42 8.05
C PHE A 44 10.05 -16.73 6.57
N TYR A 45 9.65 -15.80 5.68
CA TYR A 45 9.91 -15.93 4.25
C TYR A 45 11.41 -16.08 3.94
N LEU A 46 12.25 -15.22 4.53
CA LEU A 46 13.71 -15.28 4.33
C LEU A 46 14.34 -16.58 4.83
N ARG A 47 13.77 -17.19 5.88
CA ARG A 47 14.22 -18.49 6.40
C ARG A 47 13.81 -19.65 5.48
N THR A 48 12.61 -19.61 4.92
CA THR A 48 12.05 -20.71 4.12
C THR A 48 12.47 -20.65 2.65
N VAL A 49 12.46 -19.47 2.05
CA VAL A 49 12.64 -19.24 0.59
C VAL A 49 13.98 -18.56 0.27
N GLY A 50 14.55 -17.84 1.23
CA GLY A 50 15.76 -17.03 1.03
C GLY A 50 15.49 -15.74 0.25
N ARG A 51 16.49 -15.26 -0.50
CA ARG A 51 16.39 -14.03 -1.32
C ARG A 51 15.85 -14.28 -2.73
N ARG A 52 15.50 -15.52 -3.06
CA ARG A 52 14.99 -15.87 -4.40
C ARG A 52 13.51 -15.50 -4.48
N ARG A 53 13.10 -15.13 -5.69
CA ARG A 53 11.68 -14.93 -6.00
C ARG A 53 11.09 -16.32 -6.28
N GLU A 54 10.26 -16.81 -5.37
CA GLU A 54 9.53 -18.07 -5.54
C GLU A 54 8.08 -17.75 -5.95
N LEU A 55 7.67 -18.27 -7.10
CA LEU A 55 6.28 -18.23 -7.53
C LEU A 55 5.51 -19.29 -6.73
N GLY A 56 4.32 -18.95 -6.23
CA GLY A 56 3.50 -19.83 -5.40
C GLY A 56 3.64 -19.64 -3.88
N TYR A 57 4.62 -18.87 -3.39
CA TYR A 57 4.66 -18.50 -1.97
C TYR A 57 3.84 -17.23 -1.73
N TYR A 58 2.65 -17.40 -1.15
CA TYR A 58 1.79 -16.28 -0.77
C TYR A 58 2.25 -15.65 0.54
N TRP A 59 3.06 -14.59 0.45
CA TRP A 59 3.62 -13.90 1.60
C TRP A 59 2.72 -12.78 2.16
N ARG A 60 1.79 -12.27 1.34
CA ARG A 60 0.85 -11.20 1.73
C ARG A 60 -0.25 -11.73 2.66
N THR A 61 -1.02 -10.84 3.29
CA THR A 61 -2.27 -11.24 3.96
C THR A 61 -3.47 -10.61 3.28
N SER A 62 -4.66 -11.12 3.61
CA SER A 62 -5.93 -10.52 3.19
C SER A 62 -6.10 -9.07 3.63
N LEU A 63 -5.31 -8.55 4.59
CA LEU A 63 -5.39 -7.14 5.03
C LEU A 63 -4.91 -6.16 3.97
N GLN A 64 -4.13 -6.61 2.99
CA GLN A 64 -3.55 -5.78 1.93
C GLN A 64 -4.09 -6.13 0.54
N GLU A 65 -5.10 -6.99 0.50
CA GLU A 65 -5.77 -7.37 -0.73
C GLU A 65 -7.10 -6.61 -0.83
N PRO A 66 -7.64 -6.40 -2.05
CA PRO A 66 -8.94 -5.77 -2.27
C PRO A 66 -10.07 -6.32 -1.41
N VAL A 67 -10.03 -7.60 -1.04
CA VAL A 67 -10.95 -8.22 -0.08
C VAL A 67 -11.08 -7.45 1.24
N ALA A 68 -10.03 -6.74 1.70
CA ALA A 68 -10.08 -5.94 2.92
C ALA A 68 -11.10 -4.79 2.82
N LEU A 69 -11.42 -4.32 1.61
CA LEU A 69 -12.45 -3.31 1.41
C LEU A 69 -13.82 -3.76 1.95
N LEU A 70 -14.08 -5.07 2.00
CA LEU A 70 -15.33 -5.61 2.56
C LEU A 70 -15.54 -5.23 4.03
N TRP A 71 -14.48 -5.03 4.80
CA TRP A 71 -14.59 -4.57 6.19
C TRP A 71 -14.17 -3.11 6.38
N ILE A 72 -13.27 -2.59 5.53
CA ILE A 72 -12.88 -1.16 5.57
C ILE A 72 -14.05 -0.25 5.21
N ILE A 73 -14.90 -0.64 4.25
CA ILE A 73 -16.07 0.16 3.86
C ILE A 73 -17.07 0.27 5.03
N PRO A 74 -17.51 -0.82 5.68
CA PRO A 74 -18.30 -0.72 6.92
C PRO A 74 -17.64 0.14 8.01
N LEU A 75 -16.32 0.03 8.19
CA LEU A 75 -15.58 0.87 9.13
C LEU A 75 -15.67 2.36 8.76
N CYS A 76 -15.58 2.71 7.47
CA CYS A 76 -15.74 4.09 7.00
C CYS A 76 -17.14 4.64 7.36
N PHE A 77 -18.19 3.85 7.17
CA PHE A 77 -19.54 4.23 7.58
C PHE A 77 -19.66 4.42 9.09
N PHE A 78 -19.07 3.51 9.88
CA PHE A 78 -19.08 3.59 11.34
C PHE A 78 -18.34 4.83 11.87
N LEU A 79 -17.20 5.18 11.28
CA LEU A 79 -16.39 6.33 11.67
C LEU A 79 -16.87 7.66 11.07
N GLY A 80 -17.79 7.64 10.10
CA GLY A 80 -18.24 8.84 9.40
C GLY A 80 -17.18 9.48 8.50
N THR A 81 -16.20 8.72 8.01
CA THR A 81 -15.07 9.22 7.21
C THR A 81 -14.63 8.22 6.16
N TRP A 82 -14.24 8.68 4.97
CA TRP A 82 -13.72 7.84 3.87
C TRP A 82 -12.20 7.71 3.86
N ILE A 83 -11.50 8.32 4.82
CA ILE A 83 -10.04 8.32 4.89
C ILE A 83 -9.43 6.91 4.90
N PRO A 84 -9.94 5.93 5.69
CA PRO A 84 -9.43 4.56 5.63
C PRO A 84 -9.46 3.95 4.23
N ALA A 85 -10.61 4.03 3.54
CA ALA A 85 -10.76 3.46 2.20
C ALA A 85 -9.87 4.18 1.17
N LEU A 86 -9.78 5.50 1.23
CA LEU A 86 -8.96 6.28 0.30
C LEU A 86 -7.48 5.89 0.41
N PHE A 87 -6.91 5.92 1.61
CA PHE A 87 -5.49 5.61 1.81
C PHE A 87 -5.19 4.13 1.58
N PHE A 88 -6.13 3.24 1.89
CA PHE A 88 -6.02 1.84 1.54
C PHE A 88 -6.00 1.62 0.01
N VAL A 89 -6.82 2.34 -0.75
CA VAL A 89 -6.82 2.24 -2.22
C VAL A 89 -5.51 2.78 -2.81
N ILE A 90 -4.95 3.86 -2.26
CA ILE A 90 -3.63 4.37 -2.66
C ILE A 90 -2.55 3.31 -2.38
N HIS A 91 -2.56 2.72 -1.18
CA HIS A 91 -1.68 1.61 -0.82
C HIS A 91 -1.82 0.43 -1.81
N LEU A 92 -3.05 -0.03 -2.05
CA LEU A 92 -3.34 -1.09 -3.02
C LEU A 92 -2.80 -0.76 -4.40
N ALA A 93 -3.01 0.46 -4.90
CA ALA A 93 -2.56 0.86 -6.23
C ALA A 93 -1.03 0.79 -6.35
N MET A 94 -0.29 1.25 -5.33
CA MET A 94 1.16 1.13 -5.28
C MET A 94 1.61 -0.32 -5.26
N ASP A 95 1.01 -1.16 -4.43
CA ASP A 95 1.41 -2.56 -4.33
C ASP A 95 1.02 -3.38 -5.56
N TYR A 96 -0.16 -3.13 -6.13
CA TYR A 96 -0.62 -3.74 -7.39
C TYR A 96 0.20 -3.29 -8.60
N SER A 97 1.00 -2.23 -8.50
CA SER A 97 1.95 -1.87 -9.56
C SER A 97 3.23 -2.71 -9.57
N VAL A 98 3.57 -3.42 -8.48
CA VAL A 98 4.77 -4.28 -8.39
C VAL A 98 4.47 -5.66 -8.96
N GLY A 99 5.41 -6.29 -9.64
CA GLY A 99 5.16 -7.55 -10.36
C GLY A 99 4.94 -8.81 -9.50
N TYR A 100 4.95 -8.76 -8.16
CA TYR A 100 4.73 -9.94 -7.31
C TYR A 100 3.32 -10.52 -7.43
N GLU A 101 3.17 -11.81 -7.13
CA GLU A 101 1.87 -12.49 -7.10
C GLU A 101 0.99 -11.98 -5.96
N LYS A 102 -0.30 -11.84 -6.25
CA LYS A 102 -1.33 -11.30 -5.35
C LYS A 102 -2.58 -12.16 -5.46
N MET A 103 -3.36 -12.22 -4.40
CA MET A 103 -4.61 -12.99 -4.36
C MET A 103 -5.75 -12.06 -3.94
N PRO A 104 -6.42 -11.38 -4.89
CA PRO A 104 -7.27 -10.23 -4.56
C PRO A 104 -8.43 -10.53 -3.62
N TRP A 105 -8.84 -11.80 -3.60
CA TRP A 105 -10.03 -12.30 -2.91
C TRP A 105 -9.70 -13.41 -1.90
N TYR A 106 -8.43 -13.62 -1.54
CA TYR A 106 -8.05 -14.56 -0.49
C TYR A 106 -8.67 -14.13 0.87
N PRO A 107 -9.25 -15.02 1.68
CA PRO A 107 -9.22 -16.48 1.60
C PRO A 107 -10.37 -17.12 0.80
N TYR A 108 -11.25 -16.35 0.16
CA TYR A 108 -12.43 -16.87 -0.54
C TYR A 108 -12.10 -17.55 -1.88
N THR A 109 -11.04 -17.12 -2.56
CA THR A 109 -10.53 -17.79 -3.77
C THR A 109 -9.00 -17.69 -3.87
N PRO A 110 -8.33 -18.74 -4.38
CA PRO A 110 -6.89 -18.73 -4.62
C PRO A 110 -6.47 -18.08 -5.95
N ALA A 111 -7.39 -17.35 -6.62
CA ALA A 111 -7.09 -16.71 -7.90
C ALA A 111 -5.91 -15.72 -7.79
N VAL A 112 -4.89 -15.93 -8.62
CA VAL A 112 -3.64 -15.14 -8.61
C VAL A 112 -3.64 -14.09 -9.72
N THR A 113 -3.10 -12.91 -9.43
CA THR A 113 -2.75 -11.88 -10.41
C THR A 113 -1.36 -11.32 -10.14
N GLN A 114 -0.68 -10.83 -11.18
CA GLN A 114 0.59 -10.10 -11.06
C GLN A 114 0.38 -8.58 -10.93
N GLY A 115 -0.88 -8.11 -10.95
CA GLY A 115 -1.22 -6.70 -10.90
C GLY A 115 -1.04 -5.99 -12.25
N PHE A 116 -0.61 -4.74 -12.22
CA PHE A 116 -0.51 -3.85 -13.37
C PHE A 116 0.95 -3.57 -13.77
N PHE A 117 1.15 -3.05 -14.98
CA PHE A 117 2.46 -2.60 -15.48
C PHE A 117 3.57 -3.67 -15.44
N VAL A 118 3.22 -4.95 -15.64
CA VAL A 118 4.16 -6.08 -15.55
C VAL A 118 5.33 -5.95 -16.55
N GLY A 119 5.14 -5.22 -17.66
CA GLY A 119 6.19 -4.94 -18.65
C GLY A 119 7.27 -3.92 -18.23
N VAL A 120 7.11 -3.24 -17.09
CA VAL A 120 8.09 -2.27 -16.57
C VAL A 120 8.78 -2.86 -15.34
N SER A 121 10.10 -2.66 -15.21
CA SER A 121 10.84 -3.19 -14.06
C SER A 121 10.36 -2.54 -12.75
N ASP A 122 10.25 -3.33 -11.68
CA ASP A 122 9.79 -2.83 -10.38
C ASP A 122 10.75 -1.78 -9.81
N LYS A 123 12.05 -1.90 -10.08
CA LYS A 123 13.06 -0.89 -9.74
C LYS A 123 12.77 0.45 -10.42
N THR A 124 12.42 0.43 -11.71
CA THR A 124 12.08 1.64 -12.47
C THR A 124 10.84 2.31 -11.89
N LYS A 125 9.79 1.53 -11.60
CA LYS A 125 8.55 2.05 -11.00
C LYS A 125 8.81 2.69 -9.65
N GLU A 126 9.58 2.01 -8.79
CA GLU A 126 9.92 2.52 -7.45
C GLU A 126 10.70 3.83 -7.54
N ILE A 127 11.76 3.91 -8.37
CA ILE A 127 12.55 5.13 -8.54
C ILE A 127 11.69 6.27 -9.06
N ALA A 128 10.91 6.02 -10.12
CA ALA A 128 10.04 7.03 -10.71
C ALA A 128 9.02 7.56 -9.67
N LEU A 129 8.40 6.65 -8.91
CA LEU A 129 7.44 7.01 -7.88
C LEU A 129 8.09 7.80 -6.74
N ILE A 130 9.27 7.40 -6.26
CA ILE A 130 10.04 8.15 -5.25
C ILE A 130 10.30 9.58 -5.73
N VAL A 131 10.82 9.75 -6.94
CA VAL A 131 11.15 11.08 -7.48
C VAL A 131 9.90 11.96 -7.54
N VAL A 132 8.81 11.44 -8.12
CA VAL A 132 7.55 12.18 -8.24
C VAL A 132 7.00 12.56 -6.86
N LEU A 133 6.92 11.61 -5.93
CA LEU A 133 6.37 11.87 -4.59
C LEU A 133 7.24 12.84 -3.79
N LEU A 134 8.57 12.75 -3.90
CA LEU A 134 9.48 13.71 -3.25
C LEU A 134 9.29 15.12 -3.81
N CYS A 135 9.24 15.27 -5.14
CA CYS A 135 9.02 16.56 -5.78
C CYS A 135 7.68 17.17 -5.37
N LEU A 136 6.60 16.38 -5.35
CA LEU A 136 5.28 16.87 -4.95
C LEU A 136 5.21 17.23 -3.46
N ASN A 137 5.83 16.43 -2.58
CA ASN A 137 5.91 16.77 -1.16
C ASN A 137 6.73 18.05 -0.92
N LEU A 138 7.85 18.22 -1.64
CA LEU A 138 8.67 19.42 -1.56
C LEU A 138 7.89 20.64 -2.08
N LEU A 139 7.15 20.49 -3.18
CA LEU A 139 6.31 21.55 -3.73
C LEU A 139 5.27 22.00 -2.71
N LEU A 140 4.52 21.08 -2.09
CA LEU A 140 3.56 21.43 -1.03
C LEU A 140 4.23 22.02 0.22
N PHE A 141 5.52 21.75 0.44
CA PHE A 141 6.30 22.32 1.55
C PHE A 141 6.71 23.75 1.29
N LEU A 142 7.16 24.04 0.07
CA LEU A 142 7.58 25.38 -0.33
C LEU A 142 6.39 26.30 -0.63
N ALA A 143 5.30 25.73 -1.14
CA ALA A 143 4.07 26.45 -1.49
C ALA A 143 2.86 25.71 -0.89
N PRO A 144 2.53 25.96 0.39
CA PRO A 144 1.34 25.39 1.01
C PRO A 144 0.09 25.91 0.30
N LEU A 145 -0.67 25.01 -0.32
CA LEU A 145 -2.00 25.27 -0.88
C LEU A 145 -3.05 25.45 0.22
#